data_AF-A0A562MAT8-F1
#
_entry.id   AF-A0A562MAT8-F1
#
_cell.length_a   1.000
_cell.length_b   1.000
_cell.length_c   1.000
_cell.angle_alpha   90.00
_cell.angle_beta   90.00
_cell.angle_gamma   90.00
#
_symmetry.space_group_name_H-M   'P 1'
#
loop_
_entity.id
_entity.type
_entity.pdbx_description
1 polymer ?
#
loop_
_entity_poly.entity_id
_entity_poly.type
_entity_poly.pdbx_seq_one_letter_code
_entity_poly.pdbx_strand_id
1 'polypeptide(L)'
;MIEVIGEEGTPEHDAAIAVKDALAKAWPGLDTSPDTDDHVKIAASVKLSGHKVSDIDVVVVGLFRTKHYIIPKSQARDADGNSLVGKQVRVRSFVAAIEVKMRVSVIPGHPFR
;
A
#
# COMPACT_ATOMS: atom_id res chain seq x y z
N MET A 1 -3.12 -12.80 -5.99
CA MET A 1 -1.65 -12.72 -6.09
C MET A 1 -1.21 -11.31 -5.70
N ILE A 2 -0.12 -11.17 -4.93
CA ILE A 2 0.49 -9.86 -4.62
C ILE A 2 1.93 -9.85 -5.14
N GLU A 3 2.24 -8.90 -6.02
CA GLU A 3 3.58 -8.67 -6.57
C GLU A 3 4.22 -7.44 -5.95
N VAL A 4 5.49 -7.53 -5.57
CA VAL A 4 6.31 -6.41 -5.11
C VAL A 4 7.38 -6.15 -6.15
N ILE A 5 7.51 -4.90 -6.60
CA ILE A 5 8.42 -4.44 -7.65
C ILE A 5 9.28 -3.33 -7.04
N GLY A 6 10.59 -3.39 -7.22
CA GLY A 6 11.52 -2.37 -6.72
C GLY A 6 12.80 -2.99 -6.19
N GLU A 7 13.77 -2.14 -5.87
CA GLU A 7 15.09 -2.56 -5.41
C GLU A 7 15.05 -3.07 -3.96
N GLU A 8 15.47 -4.32 -3.74
CA GLU A 8 15.58 -4.92 -2.41
C GLU A 8 16.62 -4.21 -1.53
N GLY A 9 16.46 -4.31 -0.20
CA GLY A 9 17.38 -3.68 0.76
C GLY A 9 17.19 -2.17 0.91
N THR A 10 16.15 -1.60 0.29
CA THR A 10 15.75 -0.20 0.46
C THR A 10 14.62 -0.08 1.48
N PRO A 11 14.53 1.05 2.20
CA PRO A 11 13.43 1.31 3.15
C PRO A 11 12.05 1.26 2.49
N GLU A 12 11.97 1.67 1.22
CA GLU A 12 10.75 1.67 0.42
C GLU A 12 10.33 0.24 0.07
N HIS A 13 11.28 -0.64 -0.24
CA HIS A 13 11.00 -2.05 -0.46
C HIS A 13 10.55 -2.72 0.84
N ASP A 14 11.19 -2.44 1.97
CA ASP A 14 10.75 -2.98 3.27
C ASP A 14 9.32 -2.53 3.61
N ALA A 15 8.99 -1.27 3.33
CA ALA A 15 7.63 -0.76 3.47
C ALA A 15 6.64 -1.47 2.51
N ALA A 16 7.04 -1.73 1.27
CA ALA A 16 6.23 -2.47 0.30
C ALA A 16 5.94 -3.91 0.77
N ILE A 17 6.93 -4.59 1.37
CA ILE A 17 6.76 -5.90 1.99
C ILE A 17 5.79 -5.83 3.18
N ALA A 18 5.95 -4.83 4.07
CA ALA A 18 5.04 -4.66 5.20
C ALA A 18 3.58 -4.42 4.75
N VAL A 19 3.39 -3.71 3.63
CA VAL A 19 2.06 -3.53 3.02
C VAL A 19 1.51 -4.84 2.46
N LYS A 20 2.33 -5.62 1.74
CA LYS A 20 1.96 -6.97 1.26
C LYS A 20 1.45 -7.83 2.40
N ASP A 21 2.19 -7.91 3.50
CA ASP A 21 1.85 -8.75 4.64
C ASP A 21 0.57 -8.26 5.34
N ALA A 22 0.39 -6.94 5.46
CA ALA A 22 -0.82 -6.36 6.01
C ALA A 22 -2.06 -6.68 5.15
N LEU A 23 -1.94 -6.64 3.83
CA LEU A 23 -3.02 -6.98 2.90
C LEU A 23 -3.36 -8.48 2.96
N ALA A 24 -2.35 -9.36 2.94
CA ALA A 24 -2.56 -10.80 3.07
C ALA A 24 -3.25 -11.16 4.40
N LYS A 25 -2.91 -10.45 5.48
CA LYS A 25 -3.57 -10.62 6.79
C LYS A 25 -5.00 -10.07 6.79
N ALA A 26 -5.25 -8.94 6.14
CA ALA A 26 -6.58 -8.34 6.08
C ALA A 26 -7.55 -9.16 5.22
N TRP A 27 -7.04 -9.78 4.15
CA TRP A 27 -7.80 -10.57 3.19
C TRP A 27 -7.13 -11.93 2.96
N PRO A 28 -7.44 -12.93 3.82
CA PRO A 28 -6.84 -14.26 3.71
C PRO A 28 -7.04 -14.88 2.33
N GLY A 29 -5.95 -15.42 1.77
CA GLY A 29 -5.94 -16.04 0.44
C GLY A 29 -5.63 -15.06 -0.70
N LEU A 30 -5.53 -13.75 -0.46
CA LEU A 30 -5.18 -12.79 -1.50
C LEU A 30 -3.78 -13.00 -2.07
N ASP A 31 -2.83 -13.42 -1.24
CA ASP A 31 -1.46 -13.73 -1.63
C ASP A 31 -1.33 -15.00 -2.49
N THR A 32 -2.23 -15.96 -2.29
CA THR A 32 -2.25 -17.26 -2.98
C THR A 32 -3.25 -17.35 -4.13
N SER A 33 -4.23 -16.44 -4.22
CA SER A 33 -5.19 -16.39 -5.33
C SER A 33 -4.48 -16.16 -6.66
N PRO A 34 -4.96 -16.75 -7.78
CA PRO A 34 -4.41 -16.45 -9.10
C PRO A 34 -4.65 -14.98 -9.46
N ASP A 35 -3.78 -14.43 -10.30
CA ASP A 35 -3.88 -13.06 -10.81
C ASP A 35 -5.15 -12.80 -11.65
N THR A 36 -5.73 -13.85 -12.23
CA THR A 36 -7.01 -13.78 -12.93
C THR A 36 -8.17 -13.43 -11.99
N ASP A 37 -8.07 -13.79 -10.71
CA ASP A 37 -9.10 -13.53 -9.70
C ASP A 37 -8.82 -12.23 -8.97
N ASP A 38 -7.66 -12.14 -8.30
CA ASP A 38 -7.27 -10.97 -7.54
C ASP A 38 -5.81 -10.64 -7.78
N HIS A 39 -5.54 -9.37 -8.08
CA HIS A 39 -4.22 -8.90 -8.47
C HIS A 39 -3.86 -7.61 -7.74
N VAL A 40 -2.76 -7.66 -6.99
CA VAL A 40 -2.17 -6.48 -6.37
C VAL A 40 -0.73 -6.31 -6.84
N LYS A 41 -0.39 -5.10 -7.27
CA LYS A 41 0.99 -4.69 -7.55
C LYS A 41 1.39 -3.60 -6.57
N ILE A 42 2.55 -3.78 -5.95
CA ILE A 42 3.16 -2.83 -5.05
C ILE A 42 4.50 -2.45 -5.66
N ALA A 43 4.67 -1.18 -6.02
CA ALA A 43 5.91 -0.68 -6.61
C ALA A 43 6.58 0.27 -5.61
N ALA A 44 7.85 0.01 -5.30
CA ALA A 44 8.71 0.86 -4.48
C ALA A 44 9.54 1.81 -5.36
N SER A 45 9.87 2.99 -4.81
CA SER A 45 10.71 4.03 -5.43
C SER A 45 10.18 4.48 -6.81
N VAL A 46 8.88 4.77 -6.89
CA VAL A 46 8.19 5.05 -8.15
C VAL A 46 8.33 6.52 -8.54
N LYS A 47 8.79 6.75 -9.78
CA LYS A 47 8.72 8.05 -10.44
C LYS A 47 7.47 8.13 -11.31
N LEU A 48 6.49 8.94 -10.92
CA LEU A 48 5.32 9.18 -11.77
C LEU A 48 5.64 10.22 -12.85
N SER A 49 5.45 9.86 -14.12
CA SER A 49 5.50 10.79 -15.25
C SER A 49 4.11 11.39 -15.52
N GLY A 50 4.04 12.66 -15.93
CA GLY A 50 2.78 13.35 -16.29
C GLY A 50 2.35 14.49 -15.34
N HIS A 51 3.02 14.66 -14.20
CA HIS A 51 2.90 15.82 -13.31
C HIS A 51 4.29 16.34 -12.92
N LYS A 52 4.39 17.43 -12.15
CA LYS A 52 5.68 17.87 -11.56
C LYS A 52 6.25 16.66 -10.83
N VAL A 53 7.40 16.15 -11.28
CA VAL A 53 8.01 14.92 -10.77
C VAL A 53 8.07 15.01 -9.25
N SER A 54 7.23 14.21 -8.59
CA SER A 54 7.28 13.95 -7.16
C SER A 54 7.63 12.49 -7.01
N ASP A 55 8.69 12.21 -6.24
CA ASP A 55 9.00 10.85 -5.87
C ASP A 55 7.84 10.33 -5.00
N ILE A 56 7.32 9.14 -5.34
CA ILE A 56 6.38 8.42 -4.47
C ILE A 56 7.09 7.17 -4.03
N ASP A 57 7.28 7.06 -2.71
CA ASP A 57 8.05 5.98 -2.13
C ASP A 57 7.43 4.62 -2.40
N VAL A 58 6.10 4.47 -2.24
CA VAL A 58 5.39 3.24 -2.59
C VAL A 58 4.04 3.51 -3.22
N VAL A 59 3.73 2.84 -4.34
CA VAL A 59 2.41 2.82 -4.98
C VAL A 59 1.83 1.42 -4.91
N VAL A 60 0.57 1.31 -4.49
CA VAL A 60 -0.19 0.06 -4.45
C VAL A 60 -1.37 0.16 -5.39
N VAL A 61 -1.53 -0.82 -6.27
CA VAL A 61 -2.69 -0.95 -7.14
C VAL A 61 -3.32 -2.32 -6.90
N GLY A 62 -4.61 -2.34 -6.57
CA GLY A 62 -5.37 -3.57 -6.38
C GLY A 62 -6.57 -3.65 -7.31
N LEU A 63 -6.78 -4.83 -7.88
CA LEU A 63 -7.97 -5.21 -8.65
C LEU A 63 -8.49 -6.54 -8.13
N PHE A 64 -9.78 -6.59 -7.80
CA PHE A 64 -10.39 -7.74 -7.14
C PHE A 64 -11.66 -8.18 -7.87
N ARG A 65 -11.70 -9.45 -8.29
CA ARG A 65 -12.92 -10.06 -8.84
C ARG A 65 -13.69 -10.81 -7.77
N THR A 66 -13.03 -11.25 -6.71
CA THR A 66 -13.69 -11.86 -5.56
C THR A 66 -14.26 -10.78 -4.62
N LYS A 67 -14.85 -11.17 -3.48
CA LYS A 67 -15.49 -10.24 -2.54
C LYS A 67 -14.57 -9.93 -1.37
N HIS A 68 -13.86 -8.81 -1.46
CA HIS A 68 -13.10 -8.25 -0.35
C HIS A 68 -13.82 -7.06 0.28
N TYR A 69 -13.70 -6.93 1.60
CA TYR A 69 -14.36 -5.88 2.37
C TYR A 69 -13.43 -5.19 3.34
N ILE A 70 -13.69 -3.92 3.61
CA ILE A 70 -13.09 -3.16 4.71
C ILE A 70 -14.18 -2.54 5.57
N ILE A 71 -13.83 -2.22 6.81
CA ILE A 71 -14.63 -1.35 7.68
C ILE A 71 -13.75 -0.14 8.02
N PRO A 72 -13.96 1.01 7.36
CA PRO A 72 -13.15 2.20 7.63
C PRO A 72 -13.35 2.68 9.07
N LYS A 73 -12.25 2.93 9.77
CA LYS A 73 -12.27 3.40 11.16
C LYS A 73 -12.28 4.92 11.28
N SER A 74 -11.85 5.63 10.24
CA SER A 74 -11.85 7.09 10.18
C SER A 74 -11.78 7.57 8.73
N GLN A 75 -12.10 8.85 8.51
CA GLN A 75 -11.84 9.59 7.26
C GLN A 75 -12.16 8.83 5.96
N ALA A 76 -13.39 8.29 5.86
CA ALA A 76 -13.87 7.65 4.65
C ALA A 76 -15.22 8.26 4.23
N ARG A 77 -15.30 8.70 2.97
CA ARG A 77 -16.50 9.25 2.36
C ARG A 77 -16.74 8.60 1.00
N ASP A 78 -18.00 8.50 0.59
CA ASP A 78 -18.36 8.13 -0.77
C ASP A 78 -18.25 9.33 -1.73
N ALA A 79 -18.59 9.10 -3.00
CA ALA A 79 -18.54 10.12 -4.05
C ALA A 79 -19.47 11.31 -3.79
N ASP A 80 -20.54 11.11 -3.04
CA ASP A 80 -21.52 12.14 -2.67
C ASP A 80 -21.14 12.84 -1.36
N GLY A 81 -20.03 12.44 -0.73
CA GLY A 81 -19.51 13.01 0.52
C GLY A 81 -20.11 12.40 1.79
N ASN A 82 -20.94 11.36 1.70
CA ASN A 82 -21.51 10.70 2.87
C ASN A 82 -20.44 9.88 3.60
N SER A 83 -20.51 9.87 4.93
CA SER A 83 -19.58 9.07 5.74
C SER A 83 -19.74 7.56 5.50
N LEU A 84 -18.60 6.90 5.34
CA LEU A 84 -18.46 5.44 5.26
C LEU A 84 -17.89 4.81 6.54
N VAL A 85 -17.61 5.61 7.58
CA VAL A 85 -17.05 5.13 8.83
C VAL A 85 -17.97 4.09 9.49
N GLY A 86 -17.39 2.95 9.89
CA GLY A 86 -18.13 1.84 10.51
C GLY A 86 -19.00 1.02 9.56
N LYS A 87 -19.11 1.41 8.28
CA LYS A 87 -19.86 0.66 7.27
C LYS A 87 -18.96 -0.37 6.60
N GLN A 88 -19.52 -1.52 6.25
CA GLN A 88 -18.83 -2.52 5.45
C GLN A 88 -18.80 -2.07 3.98
N VAL A 89 -17.60 -1.85 3.45
CA VAL A 89 -17.37 -1.39 2.08
C VAL A 89 -16.76 -2.52 1.27
N ARG A 90 -17.40 -2.89 0.15
CA ARG A 90 -16.80 -3.84 -0.80
C ARG A 90 -15.72 -3.14 -1.62
N VAL A 91 -14.52 -3.70 -1.62
CA VAL A 91 -13.41 -3.22 -2.43
C VAL A 91 -13.40 -4.02 -3.74
N ARG A 92 -13.57 -3.33 -4.86
CA ARG A 92 -13.41 -3.91 -6.21
C ARG A 92 -12.05 -3.56 -6.81
N SER A 93 -11.56 -2.37 -6.49
CA SER A 93 -10.24 -1.89 -6.90
C SER A 93 -9.84 -0.73 -5.99
N PHE A 94 -8.53 -0.47 -5.91
CA PHE A 94 -8.02 0.75 -5.31
C PHE A 94 -6.65 1.12 -5.86
N VAL A 95 -6.27 2.37 -5.63
CA VAL A 95 -4.91 2.89 -5.74
C VAL A 95 -4.56 3.55 -4.40
N ALA A 96 -3.33 3.35 -3.93
CA ALA A 96 -2.79 4.04 -2.77
C ALA A 96 -1.36 4.49 -3.04
N ALA A 97 -1.03 5.70 -2.64
CA ALA A 97 0.33 6.22 -2.57
C ALA A 97 0.73 6.33 -1.11
N ILE A 98 1.93 5.85 -0.77
CA ILE A 98 2.45 5.79 0.59
C ILE A 98 3.81 6.50 0.59
N GLU A 99 3.95 7.43 1.53
CA GLU A 99 5.20 8.09 1.87
C GLU A 99 5.89 7.33 3.01
N VAL A 100 7.15 6.98 2.82
CA VAL A 100 7.99 6.27 3.78
C VAL A 100 8.81 7.29 4.57
N LYS A 101 8.58 7.32 5.89
CA LYS A 101 9.35 8.17 6.80
C LYS A 101 10.29 7.33 7.64
N MET A 102 11.59 7.40 7.34
CA MET A 102 12.59 6.83 8.22
C MET A 102 12.91 7.80 9.36
N ARG A 103 12.89 7.30 10.60
CA ARG A 103 13.46 8.03 11.74
C ARG A 103 14.86 7.50 12.00
N VAL A 104 15.88 8.33 11.74
CA VAL A 104 17.23 8.08 12.25
C VAL A 104 17.24 8.45 13.72
N SER A 105 17.23 7.44 14.59
CA SER A 105 17.57 7.64 16.00
C SER A 105 19.07 7.86 16.08
N VAL A 106 19.50 9.11 16.30
CA VAL A 106 20.89 9.40 16.64
C VAL A 106 21.16 8.74 17.99
N ILE A 107 22.04 7.73 18.01
CA ILE A 107 22.56 7.18 19.26
C ILE A 107 23.42 8.28 19.90
N PRO A 108 23.08 8.78 21.11
CA PRO A 108 23.91 9.77 21.77
C PRO A 108 25.29 9.16 22.05
N GLY A 109 26.36 9.73 21.46
CA GLY A 109 27.74 9.35 21.78
C GLY A 109 28.59 8.81 20.63
N HIS A 110 28.13 8.81 19.38
CA HIS A 110 29.00 8.55 18.22
C HIS A 110 29.26 9.83 17.42
N PRO A 111 30.46 10.44 17.52
CA PRO A 111 30.84 11.49 16.59
C PRO A 111 31.06 10.85 15.23
N PHE A 112 30.29 11.30 14.23
CA PHE A 112 30.63 11.06 12.83
C PHE A 112 32.03 11.64 12.58
N ARG A 113 32.96 10.78 12.15
CA ARG A 113 34.19 11.19 11.49
C ARG A 113 33.97 11.16 9.99
#